data_AF-A0A1Y1UY27-F1
#
_entry.id   AF-A0A1Y1UY27-F1
#
_cell.length_a   1.000
_cell.length_b   1.000
_cell.length_c   1.000
_cell.angle_alpha   90.00
_cell.angle_beta   90.00
_cell.angle_gamma   90.00
#
_symmetry.space_group_name_H-M   'P 1'
#
loop_
_entity.id
_entity.type
_entity.pdbx_description
1 polymer ?
#
loop_
_entity_poly.entity_id
_entity_poly.type
_entity_poly.pdbx_seq_one_letter_code
_entity_poly.pdbx_strand_id
1 'polypeptide(L)'
;GLIKSIEVLLIANSAYVYNGMFNVLVDEFNKYSIEKELNIHLNLVLFSSDTTAFYSDEYGNTVDSLLLRKSEKYDIYCFDSVYNNRYGQYLEDIENLLKQYHMDDHLNLYNKGNALKTSKFGEKWIGLVIFPFSFYFLFSFFIILLSRITQNSNFFFKKNYILNNFLIKKKLH
;
A
#
# COMPACT_ATOMS: atom_id res chain seq x y z
N GLY A 1 12.49 -24.61 -15.77
CA GLY A 1 11.29 -24.71 -14.93
C GLY A 1 10.49 -23.44 -15.08
N LEU A 2 9.16 -23.52 -15.18
CA LEU A 2 8.29 -22.34 -15.25
C LEU A 2 8.47 -21.50 -13.98
N ILE A 3 8.94 -20.26 -14.12
CA ILE A 3 9.00 -19.30 -13.02
C ILE A 3 7.57 -18.85 -12.76
N LYS A 4 6.99 -19.27 -11.64
CA LYS A 4 5.66 -18.86 -11.21
C LYS A 4 5.63 -17.33 -10.99
N SER A 5 4.60 -16.65 -11.50
CA SER A 5 4.37 -15.22 -11.25
C SER A 5 4.23 -14.93 -9.77
N ILE A 6 4.71 -13.77 -9.35
CA ILE A 6 4.55 -13.25 -7.98
C ILE A 6 3.17 -12.61 -7.92
N GLU A 7 2.26 -13.17 -7.13
CA GLU A 7 0.96 -12.55 -6.90
C GLU A 7 1.03 -11.59 -5.69
N VAL A 8 0.41 -10.42 -5.84
CA VAL A 8 0.27 -9.40 -4.80
C VAL A 8 -1.19 -9.04 -4.68
N LEU A 9 -1.78 -9.19 -3.49
CA LEU A 9 -3.18 -8.86 -3.27
C LEU A 9 -3.31 -7.54 -2.51
N LEU A 10 -3.89 -6.54 -3.17
CA LEU A 10 -4.18 -5.23 -2.63
C LEU A 10 -5.67 -5.14 -2.31
N ILE A 11 -5.99 -4.71 -1.08
CA ILE A 11 -7.36 -4.40 -0.66
C ILE A 11 -7.53 -2.89 -0.53
N ALA A 12 -8.62 -2.36 -1.09
CA ALA A 12 -8.92 -0.95 -1.09
C ALA A 12 -10.42 -0.68 -1.00
N ASN A 13 -10.78 0.56 -0.66
CA ASN A 13 -12.15 1.06 -0.66
C ASN A 13 -12.25 2.30 -1.57
N SER A 14 -13.27 2.33 -2.43
CA SER A 14 -13.57 3.46 -3.32
C SER A 14 -14.71 4.38 -2.83
N ALA A 15 -15.25 4.16 -1.62
CA ALA A 15 -16.41 4.86 -1.07
C ALA A 15 -16.33 6.40 -1.12
N TYR A 16 -15.14 6.98 -1.27
CA TYR A 16 -14.94 8.42 -1.34
C TYR A 16 -14.06 8.91 -2.50
N VAL A 17 -13.46 8.02 -3.31
CA VAL A 17 -12.43 8.42 -4.27
C VAL A 17 -12.69 7.80 -5.63
N TYR A 18 -12.96 8.69 -6.59
CA TYR A 18 -13.03 8.50 -8.05
C TYR A 18 -12.98 7.03 -8.48
N ASN A 19 -14.18 6.49 -8.76
CA ASN A 19 -14.37 5.15 -9.30
C ASN A 19 -13.35 4.90 -10.43
N GLY A 20 -12.35 4.06 -10.15
CA GLY A 20 -11.35 3.63 -11.14
C GLY A 20 -9.89 3.98 -10.84
N MET A 21 -9.55 4.84 -9.87
CA MET A 21 -8.14 5.18 -9.61
C MET A 21 -7.29 3.97 -9.19
N PHE A 22 -7.85 3.08 -8.37
CA PHE A 22 -7.18 1.83 -8.00
C PHE A 22 -7.02 0.88 -9.19
N ASN A 23 -8.01 0.83 -10.09
CA ASN A 23 -7.90 0.04 -11.33
C ASN A 23 -6.76 0.57 -12.20
N VAL A 24 -6.71 1.89 -12.43
CA VAL A 24 -5.62 2.53 -13.18
C VAL A 24 -4.26 2.26 -12.54
N LEU A 25 -4.14 2.35 -11.22
CA LEU A 25 -2.91 2.04 -10.51
C LEU A 25 -2.46 0.59 -10.74
N VAL A 26 -3.40 -0.35 -10.67
CA VAL A 26 -3.16 -1.78 -10.85
C VAL A 26 -2.77 -2.09 -12.29
N ASP A 27 -3.50 -1.53 -13.26
CA ASP A 27 -3.23 -1.70 -14.69
C ASP A 27 -1.85 -1.15 -15.06
N GLU A 28 -1.53 0.06 -14.61
CA GLU A 28 -0.25 0.70 -14.87
C GLU A 28 0.91 -0.03 -14.19
N PHE A 29 0.72 -0.53 -12.96
CA PHE A 29 1.70 -1.35 -12.28
C PHE A 29 1.94 -2.67 -13.02
N ASN A 30 0.88 -3.35 -13.42
CA ASN A 30 0.95 -4.64 -14.12
C ASN A 30 1.62 -4.48 -15.49
N LYS A 31 1.30 -3.40 -16.21
CA LYS A 31 1.99 -3.04 -17.45
C LYS A 31 3.48 -2.78 -17.21
N TYR A 32 3.83 -1.97 -16.21
CA TYR A 32 5.23 -1.70 -15.82
C TYR A 32 5.97 -3.00 -15.45
N SER A 33 5.30 -3.90 -14.75
CA SER A 33 5.85 -5.19 -14.34
C SER A 33 6.18 -6.09 -15.54
N ILE A 34 5.33 -6.11 -16.55
CA ILE A 34 5.60 -6.81 -17.82
C ILE A 34 6.75 -6.17 -18.57
N GLU A 35 6.72 -4.84 -18.76
CA GLU A 35 7.75 -4.08 -19.51
C GLU A 35 9.16 -4.19 -18.91
N LYS A 36 9.24 -4.45 -17.60
CA LYS A 36 10.50 -4.59 -16.87
C LYS A 36 10.82 -6.04 -16.50
N GLU A 37 10.07 -7.02 -17.01
CA GLU A 37 10.28 -8.46 -16.75
C GLU A 37 10.34 -8.79 -15.26
N LEU A 38 9.47 -8.12 -14.50
CA LEU A 38 9.45 -8.22 -13.06
C LEU A 38 8.77 -9.51 -12.60
N ASN A 39 7.84 -10.00 -13.42
CA ASN A 39 7.00 -11.17 -13.18
C ASN A 39 6.14 -11.03 -11.91
N ILE A 40 5.67 -9.81 -11.63
CA ILE A 40 4.78 -9.50 -10.51
C ILE A 40 3.40 -9.13 -11.05
N HIS A 41 2.35 -9.70 -10.49
CA HIS A 41 0.98 -9.35 -10.78
C HIS A 41 0.30 -8.81 -9.53
N LEU A 42 -0.18 -7.57 -9.63
CA LEU A 42 -0.98 -6.90 -8.61
C LEU A 42 -2.45 -7.16 -8.88
N ASN A 43 -3.12 -7.73 -7.89
CA ASN A 43 -4.53 -8.06 -7.89
C ASN A 43 -5.25 -7.09 -6.94
N LEU A 44 -6.40 -6.57 -7.37
CA LEU A 44 -7.20 -5.63 -6.60
C LEU A 44 -8.47 -6.29 -6.06
N VAL A 45 -8.68 -6.15 -4.75
CA VAL A 45 -9.96 -6.39 -4.09
C VAL A 45 -10.55 -5.04 -3.69
N LEU A 46 -11.50 -4.57 -4.49
CA LEU A 46 -12.11 -3.25 -4.32
C LEU A 46 -13.48 -3.35 -3.64
N PHE A 47 -13.59 -2.69 -2.49
CA PHE A 47 -14.85 -2.43 -1.81
C PHE A 47 -15.44 -1.15 -2.40
N SER A 48 -16.60 -1.27 -3.04
CA SER A 48 -17.31 -0.15 -3.66
C SER A 48 -18.81 -0.31 -3.47
N SER A 49 -19.58 0.78 -3.67
CA SER A 49 -21.05 0.74 -3.66
C SER A 49 -21.63 -0.23 -4.70
N ASP A 50 -20.90 -0.47 -5.78
CA ASP A 50 -21.38 -1.22 -6.95
C ASP A 50 -21.08 -2.72 -6.83
N THR A 51 -20.00 -3.08 -6.11
CA THR A 51 -19.59 -4.48 -5.91
C THR A 51 -20.16 -5.07 -4.63
N THR A 52 -20.56 -4.22 -3.68
CA THR A 52 -21.05 -4.60 -2.36
C THR A 52 -21.90 -3.49 -1.77
N ALA A 53 -22.97 -3.83 -1.03
CA ALA A 53 -23.71 -2.85 -0.22
C ALA A 53 -22.90 -2.42 1.04
N PHE A 54 -21.58 -2.26 0.92
CA PHE A 54 -20.69 -2.00 2.04
C PHE A 54 -20.39 -0.50 2.19
N TYR A 55 -20.82 0.05 3.32
CA TYR A 55 -20.46 1.41 3.74
C TYR A 55 -18.99 1.45 4.21
N SER A 56 -18.41 2.65 4.24
CA SER A 56 -17.00 2.88 4.66
C SER A 56 -16.66 2.29 6.03
N ASP A 57 -17.60 2.28 6.97
CA ASP A 57 -17.46 1.68 8.29
C ASP A 57 -17.21 0.16 8.23
N GLU A 58 -17.79 -0.54 7.27
CA GLU A 58 -17.65 -2.00 7.13
C GLU A 58 -16.28 -2.38 6.55
N TYR A 59 -15.72 -1.54 5.67
CA TYR A 59 -14.34 -1.70 5.24
C TYR A 59 -13.36 -1.47 6.39
N GLY A 60 -13.55 -0.39 7.17
CA GLY A 60 -12.71 -0.11 8.33
C GLY A 60 -12.71 -1.27 9.34
N ASN A 61 -13.89 -1.81 9.64
CA ASN A 61 -14.03 -2.99 10.51
C ASN A 61 -13.41 -4.25 9.91
N THR A 62 -13.46 -4.41 8.59
CA THR A 62 -12.79 -5.51 7.88
C THR A 62 -11.28 -5.42 8.04
N VAL A 63 -10.68 -4.24 7.79
CA VAL A 63 -9.24 -3.99 7.99
C VAL A 63 -8.85 -4.23 9.45
N ASP A 64 -9.62 -3.71 10.39
CA ASP A 64 -9.36 -3.88 11.82
C ASP A 64 -9.35 -5.36 12.24
N SER A 65 -10.37 -6.12 11.83
CA SER A 65 -10.44 -7.57 12.09
C SER A 65 -9.27 -8.33 11.46
N LEU A 66 -8.88 -7.97 10.23
CA LEU A 66 -7.76 -8.58 9.51
C LEU A 66 -6.43 -8.32 10.21
N LEU A 67 -6.19 -7.09 10.65
CA LEU A 67 -4.96 -6.70 11.35
C LEU A 67 -4.90 -7.30 12.75
N LEU A 68 -6.00 -7.25 13.51
CA LEU A 68 -6.08 -7.81 14.86
C LEU A 68 -5.75 -9.31 14.89
N ARG A 69 -6.23 -10.06 13.91
CA ARG A 69 -5.96 -11.50 13.78
C ARG A 69 -4.66 -11.82 13.03
N LYS A 70 -3.88 -10.80 12.63
CA LYS A 70 -2.65 -10.94 11.84
C LYS A 70 -2.87 -11.77 10.57
N SER A 71 -3.93 -11.45 9.85
CA SER A 71 -4.37 -12.20 8.67
C SER A 71 -3.39 -12.03 7.51
N GLU A 72 -2.96 -13.13 6.91
CA GLU A 72 -2.13 -13.14 5.68
C GLU A 72 -2.97 -13.07 4.40
N LYS A 73 -4.22 -12.59 4.50
CA LYS A 73 -5.15 -12.61 3.37
C LYS A 73 -4.74 -11.60 2.28
N TYR A 74 -4.21 -10.45 2.69
CA TYR A 74 -3.85 -9.35 1.79
C TYR A 74 -2.42 -8.91 2.05
N ASP A 75 -1.75 -8.52 0.97
CA ASP A 75 -0.39 -8.00 0.98
C ASP A 75 -0.32 -6.50 1.22
N ILE A 76 -1.32 -5.76 0.74
CA ILE A 76 -1.36 -4.31 0.79
C ILE A 76 -2.75 -3.87 1.22
N TYR A 77 -2.80 -3.02 2.24
CA TYR A 77 -4.02 -2.40 2.73
C TYR A 77 -4.03 -0.91 2.39
N CYS A 78 -5.03 -0.47 1.64
CA CYS A 78 -5.29 0.94 1.37
C CYS A 78 -6.39 1.47 2.28
N PHE A 79 -6.06 2.44 3.13
CA PHE A 79 -7.00 3.03 4.08
C PHE A 79 -6.64 4.51 4.33
N ASP A 80 -7.52 5.24 5.00
CA ASP A 80 -7.34 6.67 5.35
C ASP A 80 -6.55 6.87 6.65
N SER A 81 -5.73 7.91 6.68
CA SER A 81 -4.88 8.37 7.79
C SER A 81 -5.63 8.60 9.08
N VAL A 82 -6.92 8.90 9.00
CA VAL A 82 -7.79 9.00 10.19
C VAL A 82 -7.77 7.71 11.01
N TYR A 83 -7.47 6.56 10.39
CA TYR A 83 -7.37 5.27 11.06
C TYR A 83 -5.97 4.92 11.58
N ASN A 84 -4.96 5.80 11.45
CA ASN A 84 -3.62 5.52 11.96
C ASN A 84 -3.60 5.19 13.46
N ASN A 85 -4.40 5.88 14.26
CA ASN A 85 -4.49 5.58 15.69
C ASN A 85 -5.12 4.21 15.97
N ARG A 86 -5.97 3.71 15.06
CA ARG A 86 -6.60 2.39 15.16
C ARG A 86 -5.64 1.29 14.72
N TYR A 87 -5.02 1.48 13.55
CA TYR A 87 -4.25 0.43 12.90
C TYR A 87 -2.76 0.46 13.27
N GLY A 88 -2.19 1.64 13.55
CA GLY A 88 -0.74 1.90 13.57
C GLY A 88 0.08 0.98 14.47
N GLN A 89 -0.52 0.44 15.53
CA GLN A 89 0.13 -0.53 16.41
C GLN A 89 0.37 -1.91 15.77
N TYR A 90 -0.46 -2.30 14.79
CA TYR A 90 -0.36 -3.57 14.06
C TYR A 90 0.55 -3.47 12.83
N LEU A 91 1.03 -2.26 12.57
CA LEU A 91 1.67 -1.86 11.34
C LEU A 91 3.17 -1.75 11.56
N GLU A 92 3.90 -2.18 10.55
CA GLU A 92 5.34 -2.26 10.61
C GLU A 92 5.98 -0.94 10.24
N ASP A 93 7.20 -0.73 10.74
CA ASP A 93 7.94 0.48 10.49
C ASP A 93 8.68 0.39 9.14
N ILE A 94 8.13 1.05 8.13
CA ILE A 94 8.67 1.10 6.77
C ILE A 94 10.07 1.72 6.77
N GLU A 95 10.38 2.64 7.68
CA GLU A 95 11.72 3.20 7.76
C GLU A 95 12.75 2.13 8.09
N ASN A 96 12.45 1.26 9.06
CA ASN A 96 13.31 0.13 9.40
C ASN A 96 13.38 -0.89 8.25
N LEU A 97 12.26 -1.14 7.57
CA LEU A 97 12.24 -2.01 6.39
C LEU A 97 13.17 -1.46 5.30
N LEU A 98 13.04 -0.19 4.93
CA LEU A 98 13.83 0.41 3.86
C LEU A 98 15.33 0.44 4.21
N LYS A 99 15.68 0.74 5.47
CA LYS A 99 17.07 0.65 5.96
C LYS A 99 17.64 -0.75 5.82
N GLN A 100 16.86 -1.79 6.17
CA GLN A 100 17.29 -3.19 6.04
C GLN A 100 17.66 -3.56 4.59
N TYR A 101 17.06 -2.90 3.60
CA TYR A 101 17.28 -3.17 2.18
C TYR A 101 18.09 -2.09 1.46
N HIS A 102 18.76 -1.19 2.18
CA HIS A 102 19.58 -0.10 1.60
C HIS A 102 18.78 0.82 0.66
N MET A 103 17.54 1.13 1.05
CA MET A 103 16.60 1.98 0.32
C MET A 103 16.14 3.19 1.16
N ASP A 104 16.92 3.57 2.17
CA ASP A 104 16.59 4.65 3.10
C ASP A 104 16.37 6.00 2.41
N ASP A 105 17.04 6.25 1.29
CA ASP A 105 16.86 7.46 0.49
C ASP A 105 15.46 7.61 -0.11
N HIS A 106 14.69 6.52 -0.25
CA HIS A 106 13.34 6.59 -0.83
C HIS A 106 12.35 7.36 0.05
N LEU A 107 12.56 7.39 1.37
CA LEU A 107 11.73 8.20 2.28
C LEU A 107 12.00 9.69 2.15
N ASN A 108 13.15 10.10 1.58
CA ASN A 108 13.43 11.51 1.35
C ASN A 108 12.43 12.16 0.39
N LEU A 109 11.77 11.37 -0.46
CA LEU A 109 10.69 11.85 -1.32
C LEU A 109 9.41 12.18 -0.55
N TYR A 110 9.27 11.67 0.68
CA TYR A 110 8.11 11.82 1.54
C TYR A 110 8.41 12.61 2.82
N ASN A 111 9.66 13.01 3.05
CA ASN A 111 10.09 13.71 4.26
C ASN A 111 9.59 15.17 4.40
N LYS A 112 8.65 15.60 3.55
CA LYS A 112 8.06 16.95 3.55
C LYS A 112 6.54 16.88 3.39
N GLY A 113 5.87 17.94 3.84
CA GLY A 113 4.44 18.13 3.64
C GLY A 113 3.56 17.17 4.45
N ASN A 114 2.39 16.84 3.91
CA ASN A 114 1.37 16.08 4.62
C ASN A 114 1.77 14.63 4.90
N ALA A 115 2.75 14.07 4.17
CA ALA A 115 3.25 12.72 4.44
C ALA A 115 3.79 12.57 5.87
N LEU A 116 4.50 13.55 6.43
CA LEU A 116 4.96 13.45 7.83
C LEU A 116 3.81 13.34 8.85
N LYS A 117 2.68 13.98 8.56
CA LYS A 117 1.50 13.98 9.45
C LYS A 117 0.64 12.74 9.28
N THR A 118 0.64 12.20 8.06
CA THR A 118 -0.32 11.19 7.64
C THR A 118 0.32 9.81 7.60
N SER A 119 1.63 9.71 7.35
CA SER A 119 2.38 8.44 7.27
C SER A 119 3.01 7.96 8.57
N LYS A 120 2.97 8.75 9.65
CA LYS A 120 3.57 8.36 10.92
C LYS A 120 2.52 7.95 11.97
N PHE A 121 2.91 6.99 12.81
CA PHE A 121 2.23 6.67 14.06
C PHE A 121 3.26 6.65 15.18
N GLY A 122 3.21 7.67 16.05
CA GLY A 122 4.35 8.00 16.91
C GLY A 122 5.58 8.29 16.06
N GLU A 123 6.70 7.63 16.37
CA GLU A 123 7.93 7.76 15.58
C GLU A 123 7.99 6.84 14.36
N LYS A 124 7.12 5.83 14.27
CA LYS A 124 7.16 4.82 13.21
C LYS A 124 6.63 5.39 11.90
N TRP A 125 7.33 5.12 10.80
CA TRP A 125 6.81 5.38 9.46
C TRP A 125 5.93 4.21 9.05
N ILE A 126 4.63 4.33 9.19
CA ILE A 126 3.73 3.19 9.01
C ILE A 126 3.26 3.03 7.56
N GLY A 127 3.24 4.07 6.71
CA GLY A 127 2.78 3.90 5.33
C GLY A 127 3.19 4.98 4.32
N LEU A 128 2.99 4.75 3.03
CA LEU A 128 3.30 5.73 1.97
C LEU A 128 2.03 6.34 1.39
N VAL A 129 2.04 7.66 1.12
CA VAL A 129 0.93 8.37 0.49
C VAL A 129 0.95 8.13 -1.03
N ILE A 130 -0.11 7.55 -1.57
CA ILE A 130 -0.24 7.25 -3.02
C ILE A 130 -0.77 8.45 -3.82
N PHE A 131 -1.77 9.16 -3.29
CA PHE A 131 -2.44 10.26 -3.99
C PHE A 131 -2.46 11.51 -3.11
N PRO A 132 -1.70 12.56 -3.46
CA PRO A 132 -1.79 13.84 -2.78
C PRO A 132 -3.01 14.62 -3.30
N PHE A 133 -4.15 14.56 -2.62
CA PHE A 133 -5.28 15.44 -2.93
C PHE A 133 -5.21 16.74 -2.13
N SER A 134 -5.35 17.87 -2.83
CA SER A 134 -5.16 19.23 -2.31
C SER A 134 -6.43 19.92 -1.80
N PHE A 135 -7.56 19.22 -1.64
CA PHE A 135 -8.83 19.89 -1.29
C PHE A 135 -9.53 19.24 -0.09
N TYR A 136 -9.55 19.99 1.02
CA TYR A 136 -10.37 19.94 2.26
C TYR A 136 -10.67 18.61 2.97
N PHE A 137 -10.36 17.46 2.39
CA PHE A 137 -10.37 16.16 3.05
C PHE A 137 -9.06 15.47 2.73
N LEU A 138 -8.18 15.40 3.73
CA LEU A 138 -6.90 14.70 3.67
C LEU A 138 -7.13 13.19 3.63
N PHE A 139 -7.54 12.66 2.47
CA PHE A 139 -7.52 11.23 2.23
C PHE A 139 -6.10 10.82 1.87
N SER A 140 -5.34 10.46 2.89
CA SER A 140 -4.03 9.88 2.69
C SER A 140 -4.24 8.39 2.49
N PHE A 141 -3.95 7.88 1.29
CA PHE A 141 -4.00 6.43 1.06
C PHE A 141 -2.71 5.81 1.55
N PHE A 142 -2.79 4.97 2.57
CA PHE A 142 -1.64 4.20 3.05
C PHE A 142 -1.39 2.95 2.22
N ILE A 143 -0.13 2.60 2.09
CA ILE A 143 0.34 1.23 1.84
C ILE A 143 0.99 0.78 3.12
N ILE A 144 0.52 -0.32 3.72
CA ILE A 144 1.18 -0.91 4.88
C ILE A 144 1.28 -2.44 4.82
N LEU A 145 2.46 -2.83 5.30
CA LEU A 145 3.19 -4.07 5.45
C LEU A 145 2.42 -5.34 5.81
N LEU A 146 2.86 -6.42 5.15
CA LEU A 146 2.65 -7.80 5.55
C LEU A 146 3.43 -8.16 6.80
N SER A 147 2.71 -8.61 7.82
CA SER A 147 3.25 -9.52 8.81
C SER A 147 3.80 -10.77 8.10
N ARG A 148 5.13 -10.85 8.01
CA ARG A 148 5.97 -11.99 7.57
C ARG A 148 5.99 -12.33 6.07
N ILE A 149 6.99 -11.78 5.39
CA ILE A 149 7.77 -12.53 4.37
C ILE A 149 9.10 -12.90 5.01
N THR A 150 9.05 -13.78 6.00
CA THR A 150 10.22 -14.42 6.59
C THR A 150 10.22 -15.89 6.17
N GLN A 151 10.73 -16.16 4.96
CA GLN A 151 11.36 -17.43 4.60
C GLN A 151 12.04 -17.43 3.20
N ASN A 152 11.87 -16.39 2.38
CA ASN A 152 12.60 -16.27 1.11
C ASN A 152 13.00 -14.80 0.79
N SER A 153 14.14 -14.38 1.34
CA SER A 153 14.65 -13.00 1.31
C SER A 153 14.93 -12.46 -0.09
N ASN A 154 15.26 -13.31 -1.07
CA ASN A 154 15.58 -12.87 -2.44
C ASN A 154 14.34 -12.51 -3.29
N PHE A 155 13.16 -13.02 -2.95
CA PHE A 155 11.92 -12.80 -3.72
C PHE A 155 11.18 -11.55 -3.23
N PHE A 156 11.31 -11.22 -1.95
CA PHE A 156 10.75 -10.04 -1.29
C PHE A 156 11.32 -8.72 -1.86
N PHE A 157 12.63 -8.69 -2.12
CA PHE A 157 13.35 -7.53 -2.62
C PHE A 157 12.78 -7.02 -3.94
N LYS A 158 12.43 -7.93 -4.86
CA LYS A 158 11.82 -7.58 -6.15
C LYS A 158 10.46 -6.89 -5.90
N LYS A 159 9.57 -7.49 -5.10
CA LYS A 159 8.17 -7.03 -4.87
C LYS A 159 8.06 -5.57 -4.37
N ASN A 160 8.81 -5.19 -3.34
CA ASN A 160 8.70 -3.86 -2.72
C ASN A 160 9.56 -2.78 -3.39
N TYR A 161 10.75 -3.13 -3.89
CA TYR A 161 11.57 -2.19 -4.67
C TYR A 161 10.79 -1.67 -5.87
N ILE A 162 10.02 -2.55 -6.51
CA ILE A 162 9.32 -2.25 -7.75
C ILE A 162 8.10 -1.38 -7.54
N LEU A 163 7.27 -1.69 -6.54
CA LEU A 163 6.11 -0.87 -6.22
C LEU A 163 6.54 0.52 -5.76
N ASN A 164 7.57 0.62 -4.91
CA ASN A 164 8.11 1.90 -4.49
C ASN A 164 8.67 2.70 -5.68
N ASN A 165 9.46 2.08 -6.58
CA ASN A 165 9.97 2.77 -7.76
C ASN A 165 8.89 3.16 -8.75
N PHE A 166 7.85 2.36 -8.91
CA PHE A 166 6.68 2.69 -9.74
C PHE A 166 5.96 3.93 -9.19
N LEU A 167 5.66 3.94 -7.88
CA LEU A 167 5.00 5.07 -7.22
C LEU A 167 5.86 6.34 -7.27
N ILE A 168 7.18 6.21 -7.13
CA ILE A 168 8.13 7.32 -7.25
C ILE A 168 8.10 7.92 -8.66
N LYS A 169 8.12 7.07 -9.71
CA LYS A 169 8.01 7.55 -11.09
C LYS A 169 6.70 8.31 -11.33
N LYS A 170 5.57 7.83 -10.80
CA LYS A 170 4.27 8.52 -10.90
C LYS A 170 4.22 9.84 -10.13
N LYS A 171 5.04 10.05 -9.08
CA LYS A 171 5.13 11.31 -8.35
C LYS A 171 5.95 12.39 -9.08
N LEU A 172 6.84 11.99 -9.99
CA LEU A 172 7.74 12.89 -10.73
C LEU A 172 7.17 13.36 -12.08
N HIS A 173 5.97 12.90 -12.46
CA HIS A 173 5.23 13.29 -13.66
C HIS A 173 3.92 13.97 -13.28
#